data_AF-A0AA38NV48-F1
#
_entry.id   AF-A0AA38NV48-F1
#
_cell.length_a   1.000
_cell.length_b   1.000
_cell.length_c   1.000
_cell.angle_alpha   90.00
_cell.angle_beta   90.00
_cell.angle_gamma   90.00
#
_symmetry.space_group_name_H-M   'P 1'
#
loop_
_entity.id
_entity.type
_entity.pdbx_description
1 polymer ?
#
loop_
_entity_poly.entity_id
_entity_poly.type
_entity_poly.pdbx_seq_one_letter_code
_entity_poly.pdbx_strand_id
1 'polypeptide(L)'
;MRSEAPRTGNQRPFEPQSLSGSVSWGCNRGRRDAASLDSAKGAHTGKPGTAAKLGSQTEICREYQVQELLDRGFEHLSWDGRTPTPIIDPSGLIIGVLAGQPGTDYALSLQEVFELFTQAGQEAGLQAINHLGPHKRGDFPAFNRGSTMGMGSPTPVALQTGFMGPILDRLVAHKAVRRMAAYQDAAFALWAPRLYAEYQRTTSGTLKSYRLRGDYPPNTRT
;
A
#
# COMPACT_ATOMS: atom_id res chain seq x y z
N MET A 1 11.38 1.43 -61.19
CA MET A 1 11.08 0.84 -59.86
C MET A 1 10.92 2.01 -58.89
N ARG A 2 9.69 2.27 -58.43
CA ARG A 2 9.33 3.42 -57.59
C ARG A 2 9.63 3.08 -56.12
N SER A 3 10.37 3.95 -55.42
CA SER A 3 10.61 3.84 -53.98
C SER A 3 9.44 4.45 -53.21
N GLU A 4 8.81 3.68 -52.35
CA GLU A 4 7.81 4.17 -51.39
C GLU A 4 8.50 4.62 -50.10
N ALA A 5 8.17 5.82 -49.63
CA ALA A 5 8.56 6.36 -48.34
C ALA A 5 7.62 5.86 -47.22
N PRO A 6 8.10 5.70 -45.97
CA PRO A 6 7.29 5.18 -44.88
C PRO A 6 6.26 6.20 -44.35
N ARG A 7 5.05 5.71 -44.10
CA ARG A 7 3.92 6.47 -43.57
C ARG A 7 4.18 6.86 -42.11
N THR A 8 4.15 8.15 -41.82
CA THR A 8 4.14 8.72 -40.48
C THR A 8 2.80 8.42 -39.80
N GLY A 9 2.85 7.59 -38.75
CA GLY A 9 1.72 7.27 -37.89
C GLY A 9 1.33 8.48 -37.03
N ASN A 10 0.10 8.94 -37.21
CA ASN A 10 -0.51 10.08 -36.55
C ASN A 10 -0.88 9.70 -35.10
N GLN A 11 0.03 9.87 -34.13
CA GLN A 11 -0.29 9.72 -32.70
C GLN A 11 -0.96 11.00 -32.20
N ARG A 12 -2.25 10.90 -31.83
CA ARG A 12 -2.96 11.98 -31.14
C ARG A 12 -2.49 12.04 -29.68
N PRO A 13 -2.32 13.24 -29.10
CA PRO A 13 -2.07 13.39 -27.68
C PRO A 13 -3.24 12.84 -26.85
N PHE A 14 -2.93 12.21 -25.72
CA PHE A 14 -3.89 11.71 -24.76
C PHE A 14 -4.53 12.90 -24.01
N GLU A 15 -5.77 13.25 -24.33
CA GLU A 15 -6.58 14.19 -23.55
C GLU A 15 -7.08 13.50 -22.26
N PRO A 16 -6.83 14.07 -21.06
CA PRO A 16 -7.41 13.54 -19.84
C PRO A 16 -8.91 13.78 -19.82
N GLN A 17 -9.70 12.71 -19.84
CA GLN A 17 -11.14 12.78 -19.65
C GLN A 17 -11.46 13.36 -18.26
N SER A 18 -12.32 14.38 -18.23
CA SER A 18 -12.85 14.95 -17.00
C SER A 18 -13.64 13.90 -16.22
N LEU A 19 -13.12 13.45 -15.08
CA LEU A 19 -13.84 12.58 -14.14
C LEU A 19 -14.87 13.41 -13.37
N SER A 20 -16.02 13.69 -13.98
CA SER A 20 -17.19 14.30 -13.32
C SER A 20 -18.21 13.25 -12.87
N GLY A 21 -17.74 12.08 -12.41
CA GLY A 21 -18.60 11.03 -11.85
C GLY A 21 -18.56 11.08 -10.33
N SER A 22 -19.64 11.55 -9.69
CA SER A 22 -19.80 11.38 -8.25
C SER A 22 -20.12 9.91 -7.95
N VAL A 23 -19.18 9.21 -7.34
CA VAL A 23 -19.43 7.89 -6.74
C VAL A 23 -19.83 8.16 -5.30
N SER A 24 -21.12 8.07 -4.98
CA SER A 24 -21.57 8.23 -3.60
C SER A 24 -21.19 7.00 -2.78
N TRP A 25 -20.17 7.11 -1.95
CA TRP A 25 -19.85 6.09 -0.95
C TRP A 25 -20.79 6.26 0.24
N GLY A 26 -21.84 5.43 0.31
CA GLY A 26 -22.77 5.45 1.44
C GLY A 26 -22.04 5.17 2.76
N CYS A 27 -21.83 6.19 3.59
CA CYS A 27 -21.34 6.13 4.98
C CYS A 27 -22.45 5.57 5.91
N ASN A 28 -22.97 4.39 5.60
CA ASN A 28 -23.98 3.73 6.43
C ASN A 28 -23.57 2.28 6.66
N ARG A 29 -22.56 2.04 7.50
CA ARG A 29 -22.05 0.68 7.71
C ARG A 29 -21.24 0.53 9.02
N GLY A 30 -21.87 -0.09 10.02
CA GLY A 30 -21.22 -0.85 11.12
C GLY A 30 -20.14 -0.15 11.93
N ARG A 31 -20.56 0.58 12.97
CA ARG A 31 -19.70 1.16 14.02
C ARG A 31 -18.77 0.11 14.64
N ARG A 32 -17.49 0.09 14.24
CA ARG A 32 -16.40 -0.49 15.03
C ARG A 32 -15.21 0.48 14.98
N ASP A 33 -14.87 1.06 16.12
CA ASP A 33 -13.67 1.87 16.30
C ASP A 33 -12.43 1.05 15.89
N ALA A 34 -11.52 1.64 15.10
CA ALA A 34 -10.23 1.02 14.76
C ALA A 34 -9.54 0.44 15.99
N ALA A 35 -9.59 1.15 17.12
CA ALA A 35 -9.04 0.77 18.41
C ALA A 35 -9.77 -0.39 19.10
N SER A 36 -11.03 -0.67 18.73
CA SER A 36 -11.81 -1.79 19.27
C SER A 36 -11.61 -3.10 18.48
N LEU A 37 -10.67 -3.14 17.53
CA LEU A 37 -10.31 -4.37 16.82
C LEU A 37 -9.25 -5.17 17.56
N ASP A 38 -9.28 -6.49 17.41
CA ASP A 38 -8.17 -7.34 17.85
C ASP A 38 -6.85 -7.01 17.13
N SER A 39 -6.91 -6.45 15.91
CA SER A 39 -5.74 -5.95 15.19
C SER A 39 -5.19 -4.61 15.71
N ALA A 40 -6.01 -3.78 16.37
CA ALA A 40 -5.55 -2.55 17.04
C ALA A 40 -4.70 -2.84 18.28
N LYS A 41 -4.84 -4.03 18.87
CA LYS A 41 -3.96 -4.52 19.94
C LYS A 41 -2.55 -4.89 19.42
N GLY A 42 -2.28 -4.84 18.11
CA GLY A 42 -0.98 -5.19 17.54
C GLY A 42 -0.38 -4.13 16.61
N ALA A 43 -1.12 -3.07 16.29
CA ALA A 43 -0.61 -1.98 15.46
C ALA A 43 -0.27 -0.77 16.34
N HIS A 44 0.89 -0.14 16.12
CA HIS A 44 1.17 1.23 16.58
C HIS A 44 0.33 2.28 15.81
N THR A 45 -0.92 1.96 15.48
CA THR A 45 -1.91 3.00 15.19
C THR A 45 -2.13 3.72 16.51
N GLY A 46 -1.81 5.01 16.56
CA GLY A 46 -1.64 5.80 17.78
C GLY A 46 -2.70 5.57 18.87
N LYS A 47 -2.34 5.90 20.12
CA LYS A 47 -3.25 5.84 21.27
C LYS A 47 -4.64 6.38 20.87
N PRO A 48 -5.73 5.65 21.13
CA PRO A 48 -7.05 6.11 20.76
C PRO A 48 -7.27 7.51 21.32
N GLY A 49 -7.59 8.46 20.44
CA GLY A 49 -8.35 9.62 20.88
C GLY A 49 -9.63 9.09 21.52
N THR A 50 -10.07 9.66 22.65
CA THR A 50 -11.41 9.37 23.16
C THR A 50 -12.44 9.69 22.06
N ALA A 51 -13.61 9.05 22.07
CA ALA A 51 -14.67 9.37 21.10
C ALA A 51 -14.98 10.88 21.03
N ALA A 52 -14.80 11.60 22.14
CA ALA A 52 -14.88 13.06 22.22
C ALA A 52 -13.81 13.82 21.42
N LYS A 53 -12.67 13.19 21.10
CA LYS A 53 -11.54 13.76 20.33
C LYS A 53 -11.55 13.39 18.85
N LEU A 54 -12.31 12.37 18.46
CA LEU A 54 -12.35 11.86 17.07
C LEU A 54 -13.40 12.58 16.21
N GLY A 55 -14.26 13.41 16.81
CA GLY A 55 -15.36 14.08 16.12
C GLY A 55 -16.59 13.19 15.92
N SER A 56 -17.67 13.79 15.45
CA SER A 56 -18.90 13.11 15.03
C SER A 56 -18.69 12.27 13.77
N GLN A 57 -19.56 11.29 13.53
CA GLN A 57 -19.50 10.45 12.32
C GLN A 57 -19.55 11.29 11.03
N THR A 58 -20.32 12.38 11.05
CA THR A 58 -20.42 13.32 9.95
C THR A 58 -19.10 14.04 9.68
N GLU A 59 -18.33 14.38 10.72
CA GLU A 59 -17.03 15.03 10.57
C GLU A 59 -15.95 14.07 10.06
N ILE A 60 -15.99 12.80 10.46
CA ILE A 60 -15.03 11.77 10.01
C ILE A 60 -15.30 11.36 8.56
N CYS A 61 -16.57 11.19 8.18
CA CYS A 61 -16.97 10.87 6.80
C CYS A 61 -17.07 12.11 5.90
N ARG A 62 -16.68 13.29 6.39
CA ARG A 62 -16.77 14.51 5.59
C ARG A 62 -15.77 14.45 4.45
N GLU A 63 -16.30 14.52 3.23
CA GLU A 63 -15.49 14.78 2.05
C GLU A 63 -15.16 16.28 1.98
N TYR A 64 -13.89 16.59 1.74
CA TYR A 64 -13.41 17.95 1.59
C TYR A 64 -13.11 18.22 0.13
N GLN A 65 -13.60 19.36 -0.38
CA GLN A 65 -13.16 19.87 -1.66
C GLN A 65 -11.76 20.47 -1.53
N VAL A 66 -10.95 20.38 -2.59
CA VAL A 66 -9.58 20.93 -2.59
C VAL A 66 -9.58 22.41 -2.20
N GLN A 67 -10.49 23.20 -2.76
CA GLN A 67 -10.62 24.62 -2.44
C GLN A 67 -10.89 24.85 -0.95
N GLU A 68 -11.72 24.02 -0.31
CA GLU A 68 -12.01 24.14 1.12
C GLU A 68 -10.74 23.91 1.97
N LEU A 69 -9.85 23.01 1.55
CA LEU A 69 -8.58 22.78 2.24
C LEU A 69 -7.62 23.95 2.03
N LEU A 70 -7.55 24.49 0.81
CA LEU A 70 -6.75 25.68 0.52
C LEU A 70 -7.19 26.87 1.37
N ASP A 71 -8.50 27.11 1.48
CA ASP A 71 -9.09 28.19 2.29
C ASP A 71 -8.79 28.02 3.79
N ARG A 72 -8.51 26.78 4.24
CA ARG A 72 -8.07 26.46 5.61
C ARG A 72 -6.55 26.61 5.83
N GLY A 73 -5.81 27.03 4.80
CA GLY A 73 -4.37 27.21 4.86
C GLY A 73 -3.55 25.94 4.58
N PHE A 74 -4.17 24.89 4.03
CA PHE A 74 -3.39 23.76 3.50
C PHE A 74 -2.73 24.15 2.18
N GLU A 75 -1.57 23.58 1.91
CA GLU A 75 -0.86 23.76 0.65
C GLU A 75 -1.13 22.57 -0.28
N HIS A 76 -1.40 22.86 -1.55
CA HIS A 76 -1.51 21.84 -2.57
C HIS A 76 -0.14 21.62 -3.24
N LEU A 77 0.44 20.44 -2.99
CA LEU A 77 1.66 20.00 -3.63
C LEU A 77 1.33 19.29 -4.95
N SER A 78 1.51 19.98 -6.07
CA SER A 78 1.39 19.37 -7.40
C SER A 78 2.55 18.40 -7.63
N TRP A 79 2.25 17.12 -7.80
CA TRP A 79 3.24 16.07 -7.96
C TRP A 79 2.97 15.23 -9.21
N ASP A 80 4.00 14.96 -10.00
CA ASP A 80 3.94 14.22 -11.27
C ASP A 80 3.91 12.69 -11.09
N GLY A 81 4.03 12.20 -9.85
CA GLY A 81 4.13 10.77 -9.53
C GLY A 81 5.50 10.15 -9.83
N ARG A 82 6.47 10.94 -10.31
CA ARG A 82 7.77 10.46 -10.81
C ARG A 82 8.95 11.04 -10.07
N THR A 83 8.94 12.36 -9.88
CA THR A 83 10.04 13.11 -9.28
C THR A 83 10.00 12.94 -7.76
N PRO A 84 11.04 12.38 -7.13
CA PRO A 84 11.05 12.23 -5.68
C PRO A 84 10.93 13.61 -4.99
N THR A 85 9.94 13.77 -4.11
CA THR A 85 9.62 15.05 -3.46
C THR A 85 9.53 14.87 -1.94
N PRO A 86 10.50 15.36 -1.15
CA PRO A 86 10.43 15.31 0.31
C PRO A 86 9.44 16.37 0.83
N ILE A 87 8.71 16.00 1.88
CA ILE A 87 7.86 16.88 2.67
C ILE A 87 8.66 17.24 3.92
N ILE A 88 8.92 18.53 4.08
CA ILE A 88 9.82 19.07 5.11
C ILE A 88 8.98 19.90 6.09
N ASP A 89 9.24 19.74 7.38
CA ASP A 89 8.64 20.60 8.41
C ASP A 89 9.35 21.97 8.50
N PRO A 90 8.82 22.93 9.27
CA PRO A 90 9.45 24.25 9.43
C PRO A 90 10.86 24.22 10.04
N SER A 91 11.25 23.12 10.69
CA SER A 91 12.59 22.95 11.29
C SER A 91 13.60 22.33 10.31
N GLY A 92 13.18 22.00 9.09
CA GLY A 92 14.02 21.38 8.08
C GLY A 92 14.07 19.85 8.16
N LEU A 93 13.18 19.22 8.94
CA LEU A 93 13.12 17.76 9.07
C LEU A 93 12.22 17.15 8.00
N ILE A 94 12.70 16.07 7.37
CA ILE A 94 11.89 15.28 6.43
C ILE A 94 10.87 14.47 7.25
N ILE A 95 9.59 14.80 7.08
CA ILE A 95 8.47 14.11 7.77
C ILE A 95 7.74 13.13 6.86
N GLY A 96 7.98 13.21 5.55
CA GLY A 96 7.43 12.28 4.55
C GLY A 96 8.15 12.45 3.22
N VAL A 97 8.01 11.46 2.33
CA VAL A 97 8.59 11.53 0.99
C VAL A 97 7.64 10.91 -0.02
N LEU A 98 7.33 11.67 -1.07
CA LEU A 98 6.75 11.14 -2.29
C LEU A 98 7.89 10.53 -3.11
N ALA A 99 8.12 9.22 -2.95
CA ALA A 99 9.36 8.58 -3.40
C ALA A 99 9.57 8.59 -4.94
N GLY A 100 8.50 8.76 -5.72
CA GLY A 100 8.56 8.75 -7.19
C GLY A 100 8.35 7.38 -7.80
N GLN A 101 8.98 7.19 -8.96
CA GLN A 101 9.06 5.89 -9.63
C GLN A 101 10.50 5.63 -10.11
N PRO A 102 10.97 4.38 -10.09
CA PRO A 102 12.28 4.02 -10.64
C PRO A 102 12.22 3.77 -12.15
N GLY A 103 12.82 4.63 -12.96
CA GLY A 103 12.91 4.42 -14.40
C GLY A 103 11.58 4.57 -15.15
N THR A 104 11.59 4.31 -16.45
CA THR A 104 10.43 4.52 -17.35
C THR A 104 9.50 3.31 -17.45
N ASP A 105 10.01 2.12 -17.16
CA ASP A 105 9.31 0.83 -17.32
C ASP A 105 8.61 0.35 -16.04
N TYR A 106 8.78 1.05 -14.91
CA TYR A 106 8.14 0.67 -13.65
C TYR A 106 6.61 0.69 -13.72
N ALA A 107 6.03 1.61 -14.48
CA ALA A 107 4.59 1.65 -14.74
C ALA A 107 4.07 0.34 -15.35
N LEU A 108 4.86 -0.34 -16.19
CA LEU A 108 4.52 -1.65 -16.74
C LEU A 108 4.49 -2.72 -15.64
N SER A 109 5.43 -2.66 -14.68
CA SER A 109 5.42 -3.56 -13.52
C SER A 109 4.21 -3.32 -12.62
N LEU A 110 3.76 -2.08 -12.44
CA LEU A 110 2.54 -1.78 -11.69
C LEU A 110 1.29 -2.34 -12.39
N GLN A 111 1.20 -2.19 -13.70
CA GLN A 111 0.12 -2.75 -14.51
C GLN A 111 0.11 -4.29 -14.44
N GLU A 112 1.27 -4.92 -14.57
CA GLU A 112 1.43 -6.38 -14.47
C GLU A 112 1.00 -6.90 -13.09
N VAL A 113 1.33 -6.18 -12.01
CA VAL A 113 0.88 -6.53 -10.65
C VAL A 113 -0.63 -6.35 -10.49
N PHE A 114 -1.20 -5.27 -11.05
CA PHE A 114 -2.63 -5.04 -11.02
C PHE A 114 -3.40 -6.19 -11.69
N GLU A 115 -3.03 -6.56 -12.90
CA GLU A 115 -3.64 -7.67 -13.65
C GLU A 115 -3.51 -9.00 -12.90
N LEU A 116 -2.30 -9.28 -12.39
CA LEU A 116 -2.02 -10.48 -11.60
C LEU A 116 -2.93 -10.56 -10.35
N PHE A 117 -3.11 -9.46 -9.63
CA PHE A 117 -3.93 -9.42 -8.42
C PHE A 117 -5.42 -9.55 -8.75
N THR A 118 -5.88 -8.90 -9.83
CA THR A 118 -7.25 -9.04 -10.32
C THR A 118 -7.56 -10.48 -10.70
N GLN A 119 -6.68 -11.12 -11.48
CA GLN A 119 -6.85 -12.52 -11.89
C GLN A 119 -6.85 -13.46 -10.68
N ALA A 120 -5.88 -13.31 -9.77
CA ALA A 120 -5.82 -14.12 -8.56
C ALA A 120 -7.08 -13.98 -7.69
N GLY A 121 -7.66 -12.76 -7.64
CA GLY A 121 -8.92 -12.53 -6.97
C GLY A 121 -10.09 -13.28 -7.62
N GLN A 122 -10.18 -13.25 -8.95
CA GLN A 122 -11.20 -13.99 -9.70
C GLN A 122 -11.06 -15.51 -9.52
N GLU A 123 -9.84 -16.04 -9.61
CA GLU A 123 -9.54 -17.47 -9.39
C GLU A 123 -9.94 -17.92 -7.98
N ALA A 124 -9.76 -17.05 -6.99
CA ALA A 124 -10.14 -17.30 -5.60
C ALA A 124 -11.65 -17.10 -5.32
N GLY A 125 -12.45 -16.73 -6.33
CA GLY A 125 -13.87 -16.42 -6.17
C GLY A 125 -14.13 -15.15 -5.36
N LEU A 126 -13.15 -14.26 -5.26
CA LEU A 126 -13.30 -12.99 -4.56
C LEU A 126 -14.14 -12.02 -5.41
N GLN A 127 -15.18 -11.49 -4.80
CA GLN A 127 -16.00 -10.45 -5.42
C GLN A 127 -15.31 -9.09 -5.27
N ALA A 128 -15.68 -8.14 -6.15
CA ALA A 128 -15.19 -6.76 -6.09
C ALA A 128 -15.51 -6.08 -4.75
N ILE A 129 -16.61 -6.49 -4.10
CA ILE A 129 -17.01 -6.05 -2.77
C ILE A 129 -16.84 -7.22 -1.80
N ASN A 130 -16.31 -6.92 -0.62
CA ASN A 130 -16.19 -7.93 0.43
C ASN A 130 -17.57 -8.38 0.94
N HIS A 131 -17.93 -9.64 0.72
CA HIS A 131 -19.18 -10.24 1.19
C HIS A 131 -19.25 -10.36 2.73
N LEU A 132 -18.10 -10.29 3.42
CA LEU A 132 -18.03 -10.25 4.89
C LEU A 132 -18.29 -8.84 5.47
N GLY A 133 -18.64 -7.88 4.61
CA GLY A 133 -18.90 -6.50 4.98
C GLY A 133 -17.69 -5.58 4.80
N PRO A 134 -17.88 -4.28 5.07
CA PRO A 134 -16.86 -3.25 4.86
C PRO A 134 -15.64 -3.54 5.73
N HIS A 135 -14.47 -3.67 5.10
CA HIS A 135 -13.21 -3.74 5.84
C HIS A 135 -12.74 -2.32 6.18
N LYS A 136 -12.02 -2.14 7.28
CA LYS A 136 -11.54 -0.79 7.69
C LYS A 136 -10.60 -0.12 6.70
N ARG A 137 -10.00 -0.93 5.82
CA ARG A 137 -9.12 -0.45 4.76
C ARG A 137 -9.87 -0.13 3.47
N GLY A 138 -11.17 -0.41 3.40
CA GLY A 138 -12.03 -0.19 2.24
C GLY A 138 -12.93 -1.38 1.92
N ASP A 139 -13.79 -1.21 0.92
CA ASP A 139 -14.72 -2.23 0.43
C ASP A 139 -14.04 -3.21 -0.55
N PHE A 140 -12.92 -3.79 -0.15
CA PHE A 140 -12.22 -4.80 -0.96
C PHE A 140 -11.76 -5.99 -0.10
N PRO A 141 -11.69 -7.19 -0.69
CA PRO A 141 -11.15 -8.37 -0.01
C PRO A 141 -9.67 -8.14 0.33
N ALA A 142 -9.29 -8.37 1.59
CA ALA A 142 -7.94 -8.14 2.09
C ALA A 142 -7.43 -9.37 2.83
N PHE A 143 -6.24 -9.84 2.45
CA PHE A 143 -5.54 -10.97 3.07
C PHE A 143 -4.15 -10.54 3.53
N ASN A 144 -3.76 -10.94 4.74
CA ASN A 144 -2.44 -10.61 5.27
C ASN A 144 -1.47 -11.77 5.00
N ARG A 145 -0.27 -11.46 4.51
CA ARG A 145 0.85 -12.41 4.37
C ARG A 145 2.08 -11.82 5.05
N GLY A 146 2.88 -12.68 5.68
CA GLY A 146 4.13 -12.29 6.33
C GLY A 146 4.16 -12.73 7.79
N SER A 147 4.73 -11.91 8.65
CA SER A 147 4.75 -12.11 10.10
C SER A 147 4.05 -10.96 10.83
N THR A 148 3.45 -11.28 11.97
CA THR A 148 2.85 -10.29 12.87
C THR A 148 3.48 -10.41 14.26
N MET A 149 3.55 -9.31 14.99
CA MET A 149 3.92 -9.30 16.41
C MET A 149 2.80 -8.58 17.16
N GLY A 150 1.94 -9.35 17.84
CA GLY A 150 0.87 -8.81 18.67
C GLY A 150 1.33 -8.56 20.11
N MET A 151 0.60 -7.73 20.86
CA MET A 151 0.97 -7.33 22.24
C MET A 151 1.13 -8.47 23.28
N GLY A 152 0.78 -9.71 22.95
CA GLY A 152 0.95 -10.86 23.85
C GLY A 152 2.06 -11.83 23.45
N SER A 153 2.65 -11.70 22.25
CA SER A 153 3.66 -12.64 21.77
C SER A 153 5.04 -12.02 21.87
N PRO A 154 5.98 -12.60 22.65
CA PRO A 154 7.36 -12.08 22.74
C PRO A 154 8.14 -12.30 21.43
N THR A 155 7.57 -13.05 20.49
CA THR A 155 8.19 -13.41 19.23
C THR A 155 7.19 -13.20 18.09
N PRO A 156 7.63 -12.74 16.90
CA PRO A 156 6.77 -12.73 15.71
C PRO A 156 6.01 -14.06 15.45
N VAL A 157 4.94 -14.05 14.69
CA VAL A 157 4.26 -15.27 14.27
C VAL A 157 3.98 -15.16 12.79
N ALA A 158 4.28 -16.22 12.04
CA ALA A 158 3.91 -16.29 10.64
C ALA A 158 2.38 -16.28 10.52
N LEU A 159 1.85 -15.38 9.69
CA LEU A 159 0.42 -15.27 9.47
C LEU A 159 -0.08 -16.52 8.74
N GLN A 160 -1.06 -17.19 9.33
CA GLN A 160 -1.74 -18.33 8.71
C GLN A 160 -2.72 -17.80 7.66
N THR A 161 -2.49 -18.19 6.40
CA THR A 161 -3.23 -17.71 5.23
C THR A 161 -4.32 -18.68 4.76
N GLY A 162 -4.44 -19.84 5.41
CA GLY A 162 -5.45 -20.85 5.08
C GLY A 162 -5.45 -21.23 3.60
N PHE A 163 -6.64 -21.28 3.00
CA PHE A 163 -6.84 -21.63 1.59
C PHE A 163 -6.17 -20.64 0.60
N MET A 164 -5.87 -19.40 1.04
CA MET A 164 -5.19 -18.41 0.20
C MET A 164 -3.67 -18.55 0.17
N GLY A 165 -3.08 -19.43 0.98
CA GLY A 165 -1.62 -19.61 1.06
C GLY A 165 -0.93 -19.79 -0.30
N PRO A 166 -1.32 -20.78 -1.11
CA PRO A 166 -0.70 -21.01 -2.42
C PRO A 166 -0.83 -19.83 -3.38
N ILE A 167 -1.96 -19.12 -3.35
CA ILE A 167 -2.17 -17.94 -4.20
C ILE A 167 -1.26 -16.81 -3.75
N LEU A 168 -1.23 -16.50 -2.45
CA LEU A 168 -0.41 -15.44 -1.90
C LEU A 168 1.08 -15.71 -2.11
N ASP A 169 1.53 -16.96 -1.98
CA ASP A 169 2.92 -17.35 -2.23
C ASP A 169 3.32 -17.14 -3.70
N ARG A 170 2.43 -17.47 -4.64
CA ARG A 170 2.62 -17.15 -6.07
C ARG A 170 2.68 -15.64 -6.33
N LEU A 171 1.77 -14.87 -5.71
CA LEU A 171 1.73 -13.41 -5.86
C LEU A 171 3.05 -12.77 -5.38
N VAL A 172 3.52 -13.11 -4.17
CA VAL A 172 4.77 -12.52 -3.62
C VAL A 172 6.03 -13.02 -4.33
N ALA A 173 5.99 -14.20 -4.95
CA ALA A 173 7.10 -14.73 -5.75
C ALA A 173 7.22 -14.02 -7.12
N HIS A 174 6.17 -13.35 -7.59
CA HIS A 174 6.14 -12.73 -8.90
C HIS A 174 7.17 -11.60 -9.06
N LYS A 175 7.87 -11.56 -10.20
CA LYS A 175 8.98 -10.62 -10.47
C LYS A 175 8.58 -9.16 -10.28
N ALA A 176 7.38 -8.79 -10.73
CA ALA A 176 6.91 -7.40 -10.68
C ALA A 176 6.58 -6.96 -9.24
N VAL A 177 6.01 -7.87 -8.43
CA VAL A 177 5.77 -7.63 -6.99
C VAL A 177 7.09 -7.49 -6.25
N ARG A 178 8.07 -8.37 -6.53
CA ARG A 178 9.42 -8.28 -5.95
C ARG A 178 10.12 -6.98 -6.32
N ARG A 179 9.93 -6.49 -7.56
CA ARG A 179 10.46 -5.20 -8.00
C ARG A 179 9.85 -4.03 -7.23
N MET A 180 8.53 -4.03 -7.00
CA MET A 180 7.87 -3.01 -6.16
C MET A 180 8.41 -3.02 -4.73
N ALA A 181 8.55 -4.21 -4.13
CA ALA A 181 9.10 -4.34 -2.78
C ALA A 181 10.57 -3.88 -2.72
N ALA A 182 11.40 -4.23 -3.72
CA ALA A 182 12.79 -3.78 -3.80
C ALA A 182 12.89 -2.25 -3.95
N TYR A 183 11.98 -1.63 -4.70
CA TYR A 183 11.94 -0.18 -4.81
C TYR A 183 11.55 0.49 -3.48
N GLN A 184 10.54 -0.04 -2.78
CA GLN A 184 10.16 0.45 -1.45
C GLN A 184 11.31 0.32 -0.46
N ASP A 185 12.02 -0.81 -0.46
CA ASP A 185 13.19 -1.05 0.38
C ASP A 185 14.32 -0.05 0.08
N ALA A 186 14.63 0.16 -1.20
CA ALA A 186 15.64 1.13 -1.64
C ALA A 186 15.26 2.58 -1.31
N ALA A 187 13.99 2.96 -1.50
CA ALA A 187 13.49 4.28 -1.12
C ALA A 187 13.61 4.49 0.39
N PHE A 188 13.27 3.49 1.21
CA PHE A 188 13.41 3.60 2.66
C PHE A 188 14.87 3.73 3.09
N ALA A 189 15.77 2.93 2.49
CA ALA A 189 17.21 3.02 2.73
C ALA A 189 17.78 4.40 2.37
N LEU A 190 17.32 4.98 1.26
CA LEU A 190 17.76 6.29 0.79
C LEU A 190 17.28 7.43 1.70
N TRP A 191 16.00 7.44 2.03
CA TRP A 191 15.35 8.59 2.70
C TRP A 191 15.42 8.54 4.23
N ALA A 192 15.63 7.36 4.83
CA ALA A 192 15.75 7.21 6.28
C ALA A 192 16.85 6.20 6.67
N PRO A 193 18.11 6.42 6.27
CA PRO A 193 19.18 5.42 6.37
C PRO A 193 19.45 4.94 7.81
N ARG A 194 19.34 5.84 8.80
CA ARG A 194 19.52 5.50 10.22
C ARG A 194 18.42 4.56 10.71
N LEU A 195 17.17 4.82 10.31
CA LEU A 195 16.03 3.98 10.67
C LEU A 195 16.08 2.66 9.90
N TYR A 196 16.43 2.70 8.62
CA TYR A 196 16.63 1.50 7.81
C TYR A 196 17.69 0.57 8.40
N ALA A 197 18.84 1.10 8.83
CA ALA A 197 19.89 0.32 9.49
C ALA A 197 19.40 -0.35 10.78
N GLU A 198 18.57 0.35 11.57
CA GLU A 198 17.96 -0.20 12.78
C GLU A 198 16.96 -1.32 12.48
N TYR A 199 16.15 -1.15 11.44
CA TYR A 199 15.25 -2.20 10.94
C TYR A 199 16.05 -3.41 10.46
N GLN A 200 17.08 -3.22 9.64
CA GLN A 200 17.95 -4.31 9.16
C GLN A 200 18.59 -5.09 10.32
N ARG A 201 19.09 -4.37 11.34
CA ARG A 201 19.68 -4.97 12.55
C ARG A 201 18.65 -5.83 13.29
N THR A 202 17.46 -5.29 13.51
CA THR A 202 16.40 -5.96 14.28
C THR A 202 15.80 -7.14 13.52
N THR A 203 15.42 -6.93 12.26
CA THR A 203 14.84 -7.95 11.37
C THR A 203 15.82 -9.08 11.08
N SER A 204 17.13 -8.81 10.97
CA SER A 204 18.13 -9.87 10.82
C SER A 204 18.27 -10.73 12.09
N GLY A 205 18.21 -10.12 13.27
CA GLY A 205 18.26 -10.83 14.56
C GLY A 205 17.01 -11.70 14.76
N THR A 206 15.84 -11.05 14.76
CA THR A 206 14.65 -11.43 14.00
C THR A 206 14.62 -12.83 13.36
N LEU A 207 14.81 -12.82 12.05
CA LEU A 207 14.70 -13.95 11.14
C LEU A 207 15.72 -15.07 11.43
N LYS A 208 16.93 -14.75 11.92
CA LYS A 208 17.90 -15.78 12.31
C LYS A 208 17.33 -16.68 13.41
N SER A 209 16.63 -16.10 14.39
CA SER A 209 15.99 -16.87 15.46
C SER A 209 14.81 -17.72 14.99
N TYR A 210 14.13 -17.37 13.89
CA TYR A 210 13.05 -18.17 13.27
C TYR A 210 13.58 -19.34 12.48
N ARG A 211 14.62 -19.10 11.67
CA ARG A 211 15.23 -20.15 10.85
C ARG A 211 15.76 -21.30 11.70
N LEU A 212 16.27 -20.99 12.90
CA LEU A 212 16.75 -21.99 13.85
C LEU A 212 15.63 -22.80 14.53
N ARG A 213 14.37 -22.33 14.51
CA ARG A 213 13.22 -23.03 15.12
C ARG A 213 12.44 -23.91 14.14
N GLY A 214 12.74 -23.88 12.84
CA GLY A 214 12.06 -24.68 11.82
C GLY A 214 10.73 -24.10 11.33
N ASP A 215 10.33 -22.92 11.81
CA ASP A 215 9.03 -22.28 11.50
C ASP A 215 9.00 -21.55 10.15
N TYR A 216 10.08 -21.62 9.35
CA TYR A 216 10.18 -21.00 8.03
C TYR A 216 10.69 -22.03 7.02
N PRO A 217 9.96 -22.30 5.91
CA PRO A 217 10.48 -23.18 4.88
C PRO A 217 11.79 -22.61 4.33
N PRO A 218 12.83 -23.45 4.13
CA PRO A 218 14.08 -22.99 3.56
C PRO A 218 13.82 -22.36 2.19
N ASN A 219 14.40 -21.19 1.95
CA ASN A 219 14.39 -20.56 0.63
C ASN A 219 15.28 -21.41 -0.28
N THR A 220 14.69 -22.38 -0.97
CA THR A 220 15.35 -23.14 -2.03
C THR A 220 15.50 -22.21 -3.23
N ARG A 221 16.57 -21.41 -3.22
CA ARG A 221 17.16 -20.93 -4.47
C ARG A 221 17.80 -22.13 -5.15
N THR A 222 17.17 -22.59 -6.22
CA THR A 222 17.77 -23.36 -7.31
C THR A 222 17.56 -22.56 -8.58
#